data_AF-A0A8J3Q529-F1
#
_entry.id   AF-A0A8J3Q529-F1
#
_cell.length_a   1.000
_cell.length_b   1.000
_cell.length_c   1.000
_cell.angle_alpha   90.00
_cell.angle_beta   90.00
_cell.angle_gamma   90.00
#
_symmetry.space_group_name_H-M   'P 1'
#
loop_
_entity.id
_entity.type
_entity.pdbx_description
1 polymer ?
#
loop_
_entity_poly.entity_id
_entity_poly.type
_entity_poly.pdbx_seq_one_letter_code
_entity_poly.pdbx_strand_id
1 'polypeptide(L)'
;MMPDAVFDPTYVSPIAPVAQRPGWRPTELAQHIRSFYRHRIAWAALAISSLVLIYGGGAVMFWYHSILLGEGGPAISPALHWFIDSSVGLVALTPVLALIMPVAARFCLLPSGEPGAGRFALAGGLLFALATTPGPVMHDTFVGRGTWLADQVTKLFGDGRALPPTQSIEVPVSMALQLGFGIPVYIVLMWLSLVIVRTSVGRWRHHVSDTWSELPR
;
A
#
# COMPACT_ATOMS: atom_id res chain seq x y z
N MET A 1 -8.43 2.55 -19.25
CA MET A 1 -7.34 3.52 -18.97
C MET A 1 -6.04 2.74 -18.92
N MET A 2 -5.00 3.16 -19.66
CA MET A 2 -3.74 2.41 -19.70
C MET A 2 -2.89 2.76 -18.47
N PRO A 3 -2.37 1.76 -17.71
CA PRO A 3 -1.47 1.96 -16.56
C PRO A 3 -0.24 2.80 -16.90
N ASP A 4 0.17 2.72 -18.16
CA ASP A 4 1.29 3.48 -18.72
C ASP A 4 1.08 4.98 -18.50
N ALA A 5 -0.13 5.52 -18.64
CA ALA A 5 -0.37 6.94 -18.37
C ALA A 5 -0.06 7.36 -16.91
N VAL A 6 -0.27 6.47 -15.93
CA VAL A 6 -0.04 6.80 -14.52
C VAL A 6 1.42 6.58 -14.14
N PHE A 7 1.97 5.42 -14.53
CA PHE A 7 3.27 4.94 -14.05
C PHE A 7 4.43 5.19 -15.02
N ASP A 8 4.15 5.48 -16.28
CA ASP A 8 5.14 5.83 -17.29
C ASP A 8 5.13 7.36 -17.49
N PRO A 9 6.16 8.08 -17.02
CA PRO A 9 6.23 9.53 -17.15
C PRO A 9 6.41 10.00 -18.60
N THR A 10 6.74 9.10 -19.52
CA THR A 10 6.95 9.39 -20.95
C THR A 10 5.72 9.08 -21.80
N TYR A 11 4.65 8.57 -21.19
CA TYR A 11 3.43 8.23 -21.90
C TYR A 11 2.72 9.49 -22.40
N VAL A 12 2.87 9.77 -23.69
CA VAL A 12 2.13 10.80 -24.41
C VAL A 12 1.04 10.08 -25.20
N SER A 13 -0.16 9.97 -24.63
CA SER A 13 -1.35 9.67 -25.43
C SER A 13 -2.34 10.80 -25.24
N PRO A 14 -2.91 11.36 -26.32
CA PRO A 14 -4.10 12.19 -26.21
C PRO A 14 -5.23 11.26 -25.76
N ILE A 15 -5.40 11.11 -24.44
CA ILE A 15 -6.59 10.47 -23.91
C ILE A 15 -7.72 11.46 -24.20
N ALA A 16 -8.45 11.24 -25.30
CA ALA A 16 -9.69 11.94 -25.54
C ALA A 16 -10.49 11.91 -24.23
N PRO A 17 -11.04 13.04 -23.75
CA PRO A 17 -11.70 13.10 -22.46
C PRO A 17 -12.84 12.07 -22.46
N VAL A 18 -12.58 10.91 -21.86
CA VAL A 18 -13.58 9.87 -21.74
C VAL A 18 -14.58 10.44 -20.75
N ALA A 19 -15.78 10.75 -21.24
CA ALA A 19 -16.90 11.12 -20.39
C ALA A 19 -17.02 10.08 -19.28
N GLN A 20 -16.58 10.43 -18.07
CA GLN A 20 -16.62 9.51 -16.95
C GLN A 20 -18.09 9.34 -16.59
N ARG A 21 -18.70 8.21 -16.99
CA ARG A 21 -20.02 7.86 -16.50
C ARG A 21 -19.93 7.66 -14.98
N PRO A 22 -20.80 8.31 -14.19
CA PRO A 22 -20.85 8.08 -12.76
C PRO A 22 -21.28 6.64 -12.47
N GLY A 23 -20.51 5.95 -11.63
CA GLY A 23 -20.79 4.57 -11.21
C GLY A 23 -19.96 3.49 -11.91
N TRP A 24 -20.05 2.28 -11.34
CA TRP A 24 -19.44 1.06 -11.86
C TRP A 24 -20.50 -0.03 -11.90
N ARG A 25 -20.64 -0.72 -13.04
CA ARG A 25 -21.21 -2.07 -13.02
C ARG A 25 -20.14 -3.06 -12.56
N PRO A 26 -20.48 -4.14 -11.84
CA PRO A 26 -19.48 -5.13 -11.41
C PRO A 26 -18.62 -5.69 -12.55
N THR A 27 -19.23 -5.93 -13.71
CA THR A 27 -18.53 -6.39 -14.92
C THR A 27 -17.53 -5.37 -15.44
N GLU A 28 -17.85 -4.08 -15.38
CA GLU A 28 -16.95 -3.00 -15.83
C GLU A 28 -15.76 -2.84 -14.89
N LEU A 29 -15.97 -3.00 -13.58
CA LEU A 29 -14.90 -2.98 -12.59
C LEU A 29 -13.93 -4.16 -12.80
N ALA A 30 -14.47 -5.37 -12.97
CA ALA A 30 -13.66 -6.55 -13.24
C ALA A 30 -12.85 -6.42 -14.55
N GLN A 31 -13.47 -5.91 -15.62
CA GLN A 31 -12.80 -5.64 -16.88
C GLN A 31 -11.71 -4.59 -16.74
N HIS A 32 -11.95 -3.53 -15.96
CA HIS A 32 -10.96 -2.47 -15.71
C HIS A 32 -9.76 -2.99 -14.92
N ILE A 33 -9.98 -3.74 -13.83
CA ILE A 33 -8.91 -4.36 -13.05
C ILE A 33 -8.10 -5.31 -13.94
N ARG A 34 -8.78 -6.19 -14.69
CA ARG A 34 -8.12 -7.11 -15.61
C ARG A 34 -7.28 -6.36 -16.62
N SER A 35 -7.83 -5.32 -17.25
CA SER A 35 -7.13 -4.49 -18.25
C SER A 35 -5.89 -3.82 -17.66
N PHE A 36 -6.00 -3.26 -16.46
CA PHE A 36 -4.90 -2.61 -15.75
C PHE A 36 -3.72 -3.58 -15.51
N TYR A 37 -4.00 -4.80 -15.05
CA TYR A 37 -2.96 -5.81 -14.82
C TYR A 37 -2.54 -6.61 -16.07
N ARG A 38 -2.97 -6.24 -17.29
CA ARG A 38 -2.35 -6.79 -18.51
C ARG A 38 -0.94 -6.24 -18.72
N HIS A 39 -0.61 -5.10 -18.12
CA HIS A 39 0.68 -4.44 -18.29
C HIS A 39 1.66 -4.86 -17.18
N ARG A 40 2.88 -5.24 -17.57
CA ARG A 40 3.93 -5.67 -16.62
C ARG A 40 4.30 -4.57 -15.62
N ILE A 41 4.25 -3.31 -16.05
CA ILE A 41 4.50 -2.15 -15.18
C ILE A 41 3.50 -2.06 -14.01
N ALA A 42 2.25 -2.46 -14.21
CA ALA A 42 1.24 -2.44 -13.15
C ALA A 42 1.55 -3.46 -12.04
N TRP A 43 2.09 -4.63 -12.41
CA TRP A 43 2.56 -5.64 -11.45
C TRP A 43 3.79 -5.16 -10.67
N ALA A 44 4.76 -4.57 -11.37
CA ALA A 44 5.92 -3.96 -10.71
C ALA A 44 5.49 -2.83 -9.75
N ALA A 45 4.54 -1.99 -10.19
CA ALA A 45 3.97 -0.94 -9.35
C ALA A 45 3.25 -1.51 -8.13
N LEU A 46 2.51 -2.61 -8.26
CA LEU A 46 1.87 -3.30 -7.13
C LEU A 46 2.89 -3.84 -6.14
N ALA A 47 3.97 -4.46 -6.63
CA ALA A 47 5.04 -4.99 -5.78
C ALA A 47 5.72 -3.86 -4.99
N ILE A 48 6.14 -2.79 -5.67
CA ILE A 48 6.76 -1.61 -5.02
C ILE A 48 5.79 -0.96 -4.03
N SER A 49 4.54 -0.75 -4.45
CA SER A 49 3.52 -0.14 -3.58
C SER A 49 3.23 -1.02 -2.36
N SER A 50 3.23 -2.33 -2.50
CA SER A 50 3.06 -3.24 -1.37
C SER A 50 4.20 -3.08 -0.36
N LEU A 51 5.45 -3.01 -0.82
CA LEU A 51 6.59 -2.77 0.07
C LEU A 51 6.54 -1.40 0.74
N VAL A 52 6.23 -0.35 -0.02
CA VAL A 52 6.21 1.02 0.52
C VAL A 52 5.03 1.25 1.46
N LEU A 53 3.80 0.90 1.05
CA LEU A 53 2.61 1.18 1.84
C LEU A 53 2.39 0.16 2.97
N ILE A 54 2.63 -1.12 2.73
CA ILE A 54 2.32 -2.15 3.74
C ILE A 54 3.50 -2.32 4.70
N TYR A 55 4.72 -2.52 4.20
CA TYR A 55 5.89 -2.65 5.08
C TYR A 55 6.34 -1.30 5.65
N GLY A 56 6.51 -0.30 4.77
CA GLY A 56 6.89 1.05 5.19
C GLY A 56 5.81 1.72 6.05
N GLY A 57 4.54 1.63 5.63
CA GLY A 57 3.42 2.10 6.45
C GLY A 57 3.24 1.29 7.73
N GLY A 58 3.41 -0.03 7.69
CA GLY A 58 3.40 -0.89 8.87
C GLY A 58 4.46 -0.50 9.90
N ALA A 59 5.66 -0.08 9.46
CA ALA A 59 6.69 0.44 10.38
C ALA A 59 6.26 1.74 11.07
N VAL A 60 5.64 2.65 10.32
CA VAL A 60 5.14 3.91 10.84
C VAL A 60 3.96 3.70 11.80
N MET A 61 3.02 2.81 11.46
CA MET A 61 1.89 2.47 12.32
C MET A 61 2.34 1.71 13.57
N PHE A 62 3.30 0.79 13.44
CA PHE A 62 3.90 0.10 14.57
C PHE A 62 4.56 1.09 15.55
N TRP A 63 5.35 2.03 15.04
CA TRP A 63 5.92 3.09 15.88
C TRP A 63 4.82 3.90 16.58
N TYR A 64 3.77 4.27 15.84
CA TYR A 64 2.67 5.05 16.40
C TYR A 64 1.92 4.29 17.51
N HIS A 65 1.47 3.07 17.25
CA HIS A 65 0.71 2.28 18.21
C HIS A 65 1.58 1.77 19.37
N SER A 66 2.72 1.13 19.08
CA SER A 66 3.52 0.47 20.11
C SER A 66 4.40 1.41 20.91
N ILE A 67 4.94 2.47 20.30
CA ILE A 67 5.89 3.38 20.97
C ILE A 67 5.17 4.63 21.45
N LEU A 68 4.42 5.31 20.57
CA LEU A 68 3.79 6.59 20.94
C LEU A 68 2.55 6.38 21.82
N LEU A 69 1.68 5.43 21.48
CA LEU A 69 0.49 5.11 22.28
C LEU A 69 0.77 4.08 23.39
N GLY A 70 1.88 3.35 23.30
CA GLY A 70 2.27 2.35 24.28
C GLY A 70 1.39 1.10 24.26
N GLU A 71 0.78 0.80 23.12
CA GLU A 71 0.03 -0.45 22.91
C GLU A 71 0.98 -1.64 22.95
N GLY A 72 0.60 -2.67 23.73
CA GLY A 72 1.46 -3.82 23.98
C GLY A 72 1.44 -4.85 22.85
N GLY A 73 2.58 -5.49 22.61
CA GLY A 73 2.72 -6.62 21.69
C GLY A 73 2.94 -7.97 22.37
N PRO A 74 3.12 -9.06 21.60
CA PRO A 74 3.71 -10.31 22.07
C PRO A 74 5.06 -10.09 22.79
N ALA A 75 5.47 -11.08 23.58
CA ALA A 75 6.69 -11.02 24.40
C ALA A 75 7.96 -11.30 23.61
N ILE A 76 8.19 -10.50 22.57
CA ILE A 76 9.32 -10.59 21.63
C ILE A 76 9.91 -9.21 21.36
N SER A 77 11.04 -9.16 20.66
CA SER A 77 11.66 -7.88 20.29
C SER A 77 10.72 -7.04 19.41
N PRO A 78 10.70 -5.69 19.55
CA PRO A 78 9.86 -4.82 18.73
C PRO A 78 10.11 -4.99 17.23
N ALA A 79 11.36 -5.22 16.83
CA ALA A 79 11.71 -5.47 15.42
C ALA A 79 11.08 -6.76 14.89
N LEU A 80 11.06 -7.83 15.68
CA LEU A 80 10.44 -9.09 15.28
C LEU A 80 8.91 -8.99 15.24
N HIS A 81 8.31 -8.30 16.22
CA HIS A 81 6.86 -8.05 16.21
C HIS A 81 6.44 -7.26 14.97
N TRP A 82 7.10 -6.13 14.71
CA TRP A 82 6.87 -5.35 13.48
C TRP A 82 7.02 -6.20 12.21
N PHE A 83 8.07 -7.03 12.13
CA PHE A 83 8.32 -7.85 10.95
C PHE A 83 7.20 -8.88 10.70
N ILE A 84 6.74 -9.56 11.76
CA ILE A 84 5.66 -10.54 11.66
C ILE A 84 4.34 -9.85 11.30
N ASP A 85 4.01 -8.76 11.99
CA ASP A 85 2.78 -8.01 11.74
C ASP A 85 2.75 -7.45 10.31
N SER A 86 3.86 -6.85 9.86
CA SER A 86 4.00 -6.37 8.47
C SER A 86 3.96 -7.49 7.43
N SER A 87 4.45 -8.70 7.77
CA SER A 87 4.36 -9.87 6.89
C SER A 87 2.92 -10.36 6.73
N VAL A 88 2.18 -10.45 7.84
CA VAL A 88 0.75 -10.77 7.82
C VAL A 88 -0.02 -9.70 7.06
N GLY A 89 0.28 -8.43 7.33
CA GLY A 89 -0.25 -7.28 6.61
C GLY A 89 0.03 -7.36 5.11
N LEU A 90 1.24 -7.75 4.68
CA LEU A 90 1.58 -7.89 3.26
C LEU A 90 0.65 -8.88 2.57
N VAL A 91 0.46 -10.06 3.15
CA VAL A 91 -0.40 -11.11 2.59
C VAL A 91 -1.87 -10.64 2.56
N ALA A 92 -2.35 -10.01 3.64
CA ALA A 92 -3.75 -9.59 3.76
C ALA A 92 -4.09 -8.36 2.91
N LEU A 93 -3.21 -7.36 2.85
CA LEU A 93 -3.48 -6.06 2.24
C LEU A 93 -3.02 -5.97 0.78
N THR A 94 -2.08 -6.79 0.30
CA THR A 94 -1.69 -6.76 -1.12
C THR A 94 -2.88 -7.01 -2.06
N PRO A 95 -3.78 -7.98 -1.82
CA PRO A 95 -4.98 -8.15 -2.65
C PRO A 95 -5.90 -6.91 -2.62
N VAL A 96 -6.02 -6.25 -1.46
CA VAL A 96 -6.81 -5.02 -1.32
C VAL A 96 -6.18 -3.87 -2.09
N LEU A 97 -4.87 -3.70 -1.95
CA LEU A 97 -4.09 -2.72 -2.72
C LEU A 97 -4.19 -2.98 -4.22
N ALA A 98 -4.23 -4.25 -4.63
CA ALA A 98 -4.40 -4.62 -6.03
C ALA A 98 -5.73 -4.12 -6.62
N LEU A 99 -6.78 -4.00 -5.79
CA LEU A 99 -8.05 -3.38 -6.17
C LEU A 99 -8.00 -1.85 -6.11
N ILE A 100 -7.32 -1.28 -5.12
CA ILE A 100 -7.24 0.18 -4.92
C ILE A 100 -6.47 0.86 -6.06
N MET A 101 -5.33 0.32 -6.48
CA MET A 101 -4.49 0.94 -7.51
C MET A 101 -5.21 1.25 -8.83
N PRO A 102 -5.94 0.31 -9.47
CA PRO A 102 -6.68 0.62 -10.70
C PRO A 102 -7.82 1.62 -10.47
N VAL A 103 -8.43 1.62 -9.29
CA VAL A 103 -9.47 2.60 -8.93
C VAL A 103 -8.87 4.00 -8.77
N ALA A 104 -7.78 4.12 -8.01
CA ALA A 104 -7.04 5.38 -7.83
C ALA A 104 -6.50 5.91 -9.17
N ALA A 105 -6.04 5.03 -10.06
CA ALA A 105 -5.63 5.40 -11.41
C ALA A 105 -6.75 6.07 -12.20
N ARG A 106 -8.00 5.59 -12.11
CA ARG A 106 -9.15 6.21 -12.79
C ARG A 106 -9.40 7.65 -12.31
N PHE A 107 -9.22 7.92 -11.02
CA PHE A 107 -9.38 9.26 -10.43
C PHE A 107 -8.20 10.20 -10.72
N CYS A 108 -7.08 9.68 -11.24
CA CYS A 108 -5.88 10.46 -11.56
C CYS A 108 -6.07 11.37 -12.79
N LEU A 109 -6.98 11.04 -13.71
CA LEU A 109 -7.15 11.82 -14.95
C LEU A 109 -7.65 13.24 -14.66
N LEU A 110 -6.87 14.22 -15.08
CA LEU A 110 -7.31 15.61 -15.16
C LEU A 110 -8.26 15.80 -16.35
N PRO A 111 -9.12 16.84 -16.32
CA PRO A 111 -9.91 17.21 -17.50
C PRO A 111 -9.06 17.51 -18.74
N SER A 112 -7.79 17.90 -18.54
CA SER A 112 -6.79 18.09 -19.60
C SER A 112 -6.29 16.78 -20.23
N GLY A 113 -6.68 15.61 -19.70
CA GLY A 113 -6.16 14.31 -20.12
C GLY A 113 -4.82 13.94 -19.47
N GLU A 114 -4.19 14.87 -18.73
CA GLU A 114 -2.92 14.61 -18.06
C GLU A 114 -3.10 13.78 -16.77
N PRO A 115 -2.11 12.93 -16.41
CA PRO A 115 -2.13 12.16 -15.18
C PRO A 115 -1.79 13.04 -13.97
N GLY A 116 -2.79 13.39 -13.16
CA GLY A 116 -2.62 14.13 -11.91
C GLY A 116 -2.06 13.27 -10.79
N ALA A 117 -0.73 13.20 -10.67
CA ALA A 117 -0.03 12.43 -9.62
C ALA A 117 -0.58 12.69 -8.21
N GLY A 118 -0.96 13.94 -7.90
CA GLY A 118 -1.53 14.31 -6.59
C GLY A 118 -2.91 13.68 -6.36
N ARG A 119 -3.74 13.57 -7.39
CA ARG A 119 -5.04 12.90 -7.30
C ARG A 119 -4.89 11.39 -7.12
N PHE A 120 -3.91 10.78 -7.79
CA PHE A 120 -3.59 9.37 -7.57
C PHE A 120 -3.16 9.11 -6.13
N ALA A 121 -2.21 9.91 -5.62
CA ALA A 121 -1.73 9.78 -4.25
C ALA A 121 -2.84 10.00 -3.22
N LEU A 122 -3.67 11.03 -3.42
CA LEU A 122 -4.81 11.34 -2.56
C LEU A 122 -5.83 10.21 -2.55
N ALA A 123 -6.33 9.80 -3.73
CA ALA A 123 -7.36 8.76 -3.84
C ALA A 123 -6.83 7.40 -3.35
N GLY A 124 -5.63 7.02 -3.78
CA GLY A 124 -5.01 5.76 -3.38
C GLY A 124 -4.69 5.72 -1.89
N GLY A 125 -4.11 6.79 -1.35
CA GLY A 125 -3.79 6.90 0.07
C GLY A 125 -5.03 6.89 0.96
N LEU A 126 -6.09 7.62 0.61
CA LEU A 126 -7.35 7.63 1.36
C LEU A 126 -8.03 6.26 1.36
N LEU A 127 -8.15 5.62 0.19
CA LEU A 127 -8.73 4.29 0.09
C LEU A 127 -7.93 3.25 0.88
N PHE A 128 -6.60 3.36 0.86
CA PHE A 128 -5.73 2.47 1.61
C PHE A 128 -5.84 2.71 3.11
N ALA A 129 -5.86 3.98 3.56
CA ALA A 129 -6.09 4.31 4.97
C ALA A 129 -7.40 3.68 5.49
N LEU A 130 -8.50 3.85 4.75
CA LEU A 130 -9.80 3.22 5.06
C LEU A 130 -9.72 1.69 5.10
N ALA A 131 -9.00 1.08 4.17
CA ALA A 131 -8.81 -0.37 4.13
C ALA A 131 -8.01 -0.89 5.34
N THR A 132 -7.10 -0.09 5.88
CA THR A 132 -6.33 -0.44 7.08
C THR A 132 -7.04 -0.12 8.41
N THR A 133 -8.17 0.59 8.38
CA THR A 133 -8.92 0.96 9.60
C THR A 133 -9.30 -0.26 10.46
N PRO A 134 -9.71 -1.41 9.91
CA PRO A 134 -9.95 -2.63 10.71
C PRO A 134 -8.68 -3.30 11.22
N GLY A 135 -7.49 -2.75 10.93
CA GLY A 135 -6.18 -3.27 11.29
C GLY A 135 -6.05 -3.65 12.77
N PRO A 136 -6.43 -2.79 13.74
CA PRO A 136 -6.36 -3.13 15.17
C PRO A 136 -7.14 -4.40 15.53
N VAL A 137 -8.34 -4.58 14.95
CA VAL A 137 -9.15 -5.79 15.17
C VAL A 137 -8.42 -7.03 14.63
N MET A 138 -7.89 -6.93 13.42
CA MET A 138 -7.16 -8.03 12.79
C MET A 138 -5.89 -8.36 13.56
N HIS A 139 -5.12 -7.35 13.97
CA HIS A 139 -3.93 -7.51 14.78
C HIS A 139 -4.28 -8.23 16.09
N ASP A 140 -5.24 -7.72 16.87
CA ASP A 140 -5.56 -8.30 18.18
C ASP A 140 -6.14 -9.71 18.09
N THR A 141 -6.79 -10.04 16.97
CA THR A 141 -7.33 -11.39 16.73
C THR A 141 -6.26 -12.40 16.34
N PHE A 142 -5.21 -11.98 15.62
CA PHE A 142 -4.25 -12.91 15.00
C PHE A 142 -2.81 -12.79 15.48
N VAL A 143 -2.36 -11.60 15.87
CA VAL A 143 -0.96 -11.28 16.20
C VAL A 143 -0.82 -10.72 17.63
N GLY A 144 -1.94 -10.26 18.21
CA GLY A 144 -2.01 -9.73 19.56
C GLY A 144 -1.66 -10.75 20.63
N ARG A 145 -1.31 -10.24 21.82
CA ARG A 145 -0.95 -11.07 22.97
C ARG A 145 -2.10 -12.01 23.34
N GLY A 146 -1.78 -13.28 23.62
CA GLY A 146 -2.75 -14.31 23.98
C GLY A 146 -3.44 -14.96 22.78
N THR A 147 -3.08 -14.59 21.55
CA THR A 147 -3.46 -15.34 20.36
C THR A 147 -2.54 -16.55 20.15
N TRP A 148 -3.05 -17.57 19.46
CA TRP A 148 -2.27 -18.78 19.19
C TRP A 148 -0.94 -18.49 18.48
N LEU A 149 -0.94 -17.61 17.47
CA LEU A 149 0.28 -17.25 16.74
C LEU A 149 1.26 -16.50 17.63
N ALA A 150 0.79 -15.51 18.38
CA ALA A 150 1.63 -14.77 19.33
C ALA A 150 2.28 -15.70 20.36
N ASP A 151 1.57 -16.71 20.84
CA ASP A 151 2.09 -17.69 21.77
C ASP A 151 3.15 -18.59 21.14
N GLN A 152 2.95 -19.06 19.89
CA GLN A 152 3.98 -19.85 19.19
C GLN A 152 5.25 -19.03 18.95
N VAL A 153 5.09 -17.79 18.49
CA VAL A 153 6.22 -16.89 18.22
C VAL A 153 6.95 -16.56 19.52
N THR A 154 6.22 -16.28 20.60
CA THR A 154 6.81 -16.04 21.93
C THR A 154 7.54 -17.28 22.45
N LYS A 155 7.04 -18.49 22.24
CA LYS A 155 7.73 -19.72 22.65
C LYS A 155 9.06 -19.92 21.90
N LEU A 156 9.10 -19.56 20.63
CA LEU A 156 10.27 -19.78 19.78
C LEU A 156 11.33 -18.67 19.92
N PHE A 157 10.88 -17.42 20.07
CA PHE A 157 11.73 -16.23 19.97
C PHE A 157 11.61 -15.28 21.17
N GLY A 158 10.77 -15.60 22.15
CA GLY A 158 10.56 -14.77 23.32
C GLY A 158 11.77 -14.78 24.23
N ASP A 159 12.12 -13.60 24.74
CA ASP A 159 13.21 -13.38 25.69
C ASP A 159 12.68 -12.94 27.08
N GLY A 160 11.36 -13.01 27.28
CA GLY A 160 10.68 -12.60 28.50
C GLY A 160 10.59 -11.09 28.72
N ARG A 161 11.04 -10.26 27.76
CA ARG A 161 11.05 -8.79 27.88
C ARG A 161 9.79 -8.11 27.36
N ALA A 162 8.65 -8.80 27.32
CA ALA A 162 7.37 -8.16 27.01
C ALA A 162 7.15 -6.98 27.97
N LEU A 163 7.12 -5.77 27.44
CA LEU A 163 6.57 -4.66 28.21
C LEU A 163 5.07 -4.91 28.37
N PRO A 164 4.50 -4.80 29.58
CA PRO A 164 3.06 -4.73 29.71
C PRO A 164 2.56 -3.50 28.94
N PRO A 165 1.39 -3.58 28.29
CA PRO A 165 0.79 -2.40 27.67
C PRO A 165 0.66 -1.30 28.72
N THR A 166 1.08 -0.08 28.38
CA THR A 166 0.95 1.06 29.30
C THR A 166 -0.47 1.60 29.31
N GLN A 167 -1.24 1.35 28.24
CA GLN A 167 -2.62 1.77 28.08
C GLN A 167 -3.43 0.68 27.37
N SER A 168 -4.69 0.50 27.80
CA SER A 168 -5.70 -0.26 27.05
C SER A 168 -6.57 0.72 26.28
N ILE A 169 -6.40 0.79 24.96
CA ILE A 169 -7.21 1.64 24.09
C ILE A 169 -8.40 0.83 23.58
N GLU A 170 -9.59 1.37 23.70
CA GLU A 170 -10.79 0.70 23.19
C GLU A 170 -10.73 0.58 21.65
N VAL A 171 -11.18 -0.55 21.12
CA VAL A 171 -11.11 -0.86 19.67
C VAL A 171 -11.66 0.26 18.78
N PRO A 172 -12.85 0.86 19.05
CA PRO A 172 -13.35 1.94 18.20
C PRO A 172 -12.43 3.17 18.20
N VAL A 173 -11.78 3.47 19.33
CA VAL A 173 -10.82 4.56 19.47
C VAL A 173 -9.55 4.25 18.70
N SER A 174 -9.01 3.03 18.84
CA SER A 174 -7.83 2.59 18.08
C SER A 174 -8.08 2.64 16.56
N MET A 175 -9.26 2.22 16.09
CA MET A 175 -9.65 2.35 14.68
C MET A 175 -9.75 3.81 14.21
N ALA A 176 -10.28 4.71 15.05
CA ALA A 176 -10.35 6.14 14.73
C ALA A 176 -8.94 6.77 14.65
N LEU A 177 -8.04 6.40 15.56
CA LEU A 177 -6.64 6.83 15.56
C LEU A 177 -5.89 6.26 14.34
N GLN A 178 -6.06 4.98 14.03
CA GLN A 178 -5.54 4.31 12.84
C GLN A 178 -5.95 5.07 11.56
N LEU A 179 -7.22 5.44 11.44
CA LEU A 179 -7.70 6.19 10.28
C LEU A 179 -7.15 7.63 10.26
N GLY A 180 -7.26 8.35 11.38
CA GLY A 180 -6.85 9.75 11.48
C GLY A 180 -5.36 9.96 11.21
N PHE A 181 -4.52 9.09 11.78
CA PHE A 181 -3.07 9.10 11.54
C PHE A 181 -2.70 8.47 10.19
N GLY A 182 -3.41 7.42 9.78
CA GLY A 182 -3.17 6.71 8.52
C GLY A 182 -3.41 7.56 7.29
N ILE A 183 -4.42 8.44 7.27
CA ILE A 183 -4.72 9.30 6.10
C ILE A 183 -3.49 10.07 5.60
N PRO A 184 -2.85 10.96 6.40
CA PRO A 184 -1.69 11.71 5.93
C PRO A 184 -0.51 10.79 5.59
N VAL A 185 -0.28 9.73 6.38
CA VAL A 185 0.81 8.77 6.14
C VAL A 185 0.66 8.08 4.79
N TYR A 186 -0.50 7.47 4.52
CA TYR A 186 -0.69 6.68 3.31
C TYR A 186 -0.82 7.53 2.04
N ILE A 187 -1.26 8.79 2.14
CA ILE A 187 -1.17 9.74 1.01
C ILE A 187 0.29 9.98 0.63
N VAL A 188 1.14 10.28 1.61
CA VAL A 188 2.58 10.52 1.37
C VAL A 188 3.27 9.26 0.85
N LEU A 189 2.98 8.10 1.44
CA LEU A 189 3.55 6.82 0.98
C LEU A 189 3.07 6.41 -0.41
N MET A 190 1.81 6.70 -0.76
CA MET A 190 1.31 6.47 -2.13
C MET A 190 2.03 7.37 -3.14
N TRP A 191 2.27 8.64 -2.78
CA TRP A 191 3.08 9.55 -3.59
C TRP A 191 4.51 9.02 -3.76
N LEU A 192 5.16 8.64 -2.67
CA LEU A 192 6.51 8.08 -2.68
C LEU A 192 6.59 6.83 -3.56
N SER A 193 5.63 5.91 -3.44
CA SER A 193 5.55 4.73 -4.30
C SER A 193 5.49 5.11 -5.78
N LEU A 194 4.62 6.07 -6.14
CA LEU A 194 4.51 6.54 -7.52
C LEU A 194 5.83 7.09 -8.05
N VAL A 195 6.57 7.87 -7.24
CA VAL A 195 7.89 8.40 -7.60
C VAL A 195 8.89 7.26 -7.83
N ILE A 196 8.93 6.27 -6.93
CA ILE A 196 9.83 5.10 -7.06
C ILE A 196 9.50 4.30 -8.32
N VAL A 197 8.23 4.07 -8.61
CA VAL A 197 7.80 3.35 -9.82
C VAL A 197 8.24 4.11 -11.07
N ARG A 198 7.94 5.41 -11.18
CA ARG A 198 8.26 6.22 -12.36
C ARG A 198 9.77 6.29 -12.62
N THR A 199 10.57 6.46 -11.56
CA THR A 199 12.03 6.50 -11.67
C THR A 199 12.63 5.15 -12.06
N SER A 200 12.09 4.04 -11.53
CA SER A 200 12.54 2.69 -11.87
C SER A 200 12.23 2.33 -13.33
N VAL A 201 11.04 2.69 -13.80
CA VAL A 201 10.59 2.44 -15.18
C VAL A 201 11.37 3.29 -16.18
N GLY A 202 11.59 4.57 -15.88
CA GLY A 202 12.39 5.45 -16.74
C GLY A 202 13.81 4.94 -16.92
N ARG A 203 14.47 4.55 -15.82
CA ARG A 203 15.82 3.96 -15.87
C ARG A 203 15.89 2.66 -16.67
N TRP A 204 14.92 1.77 -16.50
CA TRP A 204 14.88 0.51 -17.23
C TRP A 204 14.81 0.74 -18.75
N ARG A 205 13.98 1.67 -19.21
CA ARG A 205 13.85 1.97 -20.64
C ARG A 205 15.13 2.54 -21.24
N HIS A 206 15.80 3.48 -20.56
CA HIS A 206 17.07 4.03 -21.02
C HIS A 206 18.13 2.95 -21.16
N HIS A 207 18.26 2.09 -20.14
CA HIS A 207 19.24 1.00 -20.18
C HIS A 207 19.00 0.04 -21.36
N VAL A 208 17.74 -0.30 -21.62
CA VAL A 208 17.35 -1.16 -22.75
C VAL A 208 17.66 -0.47 -24.08
N SER A 209 17.27 0.80 -24.28
CA SER A 209 17.55 1.49 -25.55
C SER A 209 19.04 1.56 -25.87
N ASP A 210 19.88 1.76 -24.86
CA ASP A 210 21.33 1.85 -25.04
C ASP A 210 21.88 0.48 -25.48
N THR A 211 21.49 -0.61 -24.80
CA THR A 211 21.97 -1.97 -25.14
C THR A 211 21.56 -2.44 -26.53
N TRP A 212 20.36 -2.10 -27.02
CA TRP A 212 19.93 -2.50 -28.36
C TRP A 212 20.57 -1.68 -29.48
N SER A 213 21.08 -0.48 -29.18
CA SER A 213 21.78 0.35 -30.17
C SER A 213 23.23 -0.10 -30.43
N GLU A 214 23.79 -0.91 -29.54
CA GLU A 214 25.16 -1.45 -29.63
C GLU A 214 25.24 -2.83 -30.32
N LEU A 215 24.11 -3.48 -30.61
CA LEU A 215 24.12 -4.77 -31.32
C LEU A 215 24.34 -4.55 -32.83
N PRO A 216 25.32 -5.21 -33.46
CA PRO A 216 25.52 -5.13 -34.91
C PRO A 216 24.29 -5.67 -35.65
N ARG A 217 23.84 -4.92 -36.65
CA ARG A 217 22.67 -5.25 -37.48
C ARG A 217 22.94 -6.40 -38.44
#